data_AF-A0A7S4FM74-F1
#
_entry.id   AF-A0A7S4FM74-F1
#
_cell.length_a   1.000
_cell.length_b   1.000
_cell.length_c   1.000
_cell.angle_alpha   90.00
_cell.angle_beta   90.00
_cell.angle_gamma   90.00
#
_symmetry.space_group_name_H-M   'P 1'
#
loop_
_entity.id
_entity.type
_entity.pdbx_description
1 polymer ?
#
loop_
_entity_poly.entity_id
_entity_poly.type
_entity_poly.pdbx_seq_one_letter_code
_entity_poly.pdbx_strand_id
1 'polypeptide(L)'
;GNCDLFHNKGIGRRLSIEGVTCTLEHLVAKGLGDWVDSKRKEKCHVFWNTPSQWADIILAWANETGSTNTVYTLYELCEGDTGSGTAFEGISEALLLKALNILEKASRVALLSQDGEVEGVKFL
;
A
#
# COMPACT_ATOMS: atom_id res chain seq x y z
N GLY A 1 -1.68 2.26 24.07
CA GLY A 1 -0.83 2.48 22.90
C GLY A 1 -0.04 3.76 23.12
N ASN A 2 1.29 3.68 23.10
CA ASN A 2 2.17 4.85 23.21
C ASN A 2 2.74 5.11 21.81
N CYS A 3 2.12 6.02 21.07
CA CYS A 3 2.60 6.42 19.74
C CYS A 3 3.33 7.75 19.92
N ASP A 4 4.65 7.74 19.81
CA ASP A 4 5.48 8.95 19.99
C ASP A 4 5.10 10.06 18.98
N LEU A 5 4.51 9.71 17.83
CA LEU A 5 4.00 10.67 16.84
C LEU A 5 2.96 11.63 17.42
N PHE A 6 2.11 11.15 18.34
CA PHE A 6 1.05 11.94 18.96
C PHE A 6 1.43 12.44 20.36
N HIS A 7 2.66 12.22 20.79
CA HIS A 7 3.18 12.65 22.09
C HIS A 7 4.46 13.46 21.91
N ASN A 8 4.31 14.78 21.97
CA ASN A 8 5.44 15.68 21.96
C ASN A 8 6.00 15.84 23.39
N LYS A 9 7.07 15.09 23.69
CA LYS A 9 7.78 15.11 24.96
C LYS A 9 8.43 16.48 25.26
N GLY A 10 8.84 17.22 24.23
CA GLY A 10 9.54 18.51 24.37
C GLY A 10 8.65 19.62 24.94
N ILE A 11 7.35 19.62 24.64
CA ILE A 11 6.38 20.56 25.19
C ILE A 11 5.42 19.92 26.21
N GLY A 12 5.64 18.64 26.55
CA GLY A 12 4.81 17.90 27.50
C GLY A 12 3.34 17.76 27.07
N ARG A 13 3.05 17.73 25.76
CA ARG A 13 1.69 17.64 25.23
C ARG A 13 1.49 16.37 24.43
N ARG A 14 0.29 15.80 24.51
CA ARG A 14 -0.16 14.68 23.70
C ARG A 14 -1.54 14.95 23.11
N LEU A 15 -1.78 14.45 21.91
CA LEU A 15 -3.12 14.42 21.34
C LEU A 15 -3.97 13.40 22.13
N SER A 16 -5.23 13.71 22.40
CA SER A 16 -6.13 12.75 23.04
C SER A 16 -6.45 11.61 22.09
N ILE A 17 -6.92 10.47 22.61
CA ILE A 17 -7.27 9.32 21.76
C ILE A 17 -8.40 9.67 20.80
N GLU A 18 -9.37 10.48 21.23
CA GLU A 18 -10.47 10.98 20.39
C GLU A 18 -9.92 11.86 19.26
N GLY A 19 -8.95 12.73 19.56
CA GLY A 19 -8.29 13.56 18.56
C GLY A 19 -7.49 12.75 17.54
N VAL A 20 -6.79 11.69 18.00
CA VAL A 20 -6.09 10.75 17.12
C VAL A 20 -7.08 10.04 16.20
N THR A 21 -8.16 9.48 16.75
CA THR A 21 -9.19 8.79 15.97
C THR A 21 -9.83 9.72 14.94
N CYS A 22 -10.22 10.94 15.34
CA CYS A 22 -10.79 11.93 14.42
C CYS A 22 -9.82 12.28 13.29
N THR A 23 -8.53 12.43 13.59
CA THR A 23 -7.50 12.70 12.58
C THR A 23 -7.36 11.55 11.58
N LEU A 24 -7.30 10.32 12.08
CA LEU A 24 -7.21 9.12 11.23
C LEU A 24 -8.47 8.93 10.38
N GLU A 25 -9.66 9.14 10.94
CA GLU A 25 -10.91 9.10 10.19
C GLU A 25 -10.94 10.11 9.04
N HIS A 26 -10.43 11.33 9.28
CA HIS A 26 -10.31 12.34 8.23
C HIS A 26 -9.32 11.94 7.12
N LEU A 27 -8.20 11.31 7.47
CA LEU A 27 -7.24 10.78 6.49
C LEU A 27 -7.87 9.67 5.64
N VAL A 28 -8.58 8.74 6.29
CA VAL A 28 -9.30 7.66 5.61
C VAL A 28 -10.38 8.21 4.68
N ALA A 29 -11.15 9.21 5.12
CA ALA A 29 -12.17 9.86 4.29
C ALA A 29 -11.59 10.54 3.04
N LYS A 30 -10.32 10.97 3.10
CA LYS A 30 -9.59 11.53 1.96
C LYS A 30 -8.89 10.47 1.09
N GLY A 31 -9.02 9.18 1.41
CA GLY A 31 -8.31 8.10 0.72
C GLY A 31 -6.81 8.02 1.03
N LEU A 32 -6.35 8.73 2.07
CA LEU A 32 -4.96 8.77 2.53
C LEU A 32 -4.66 7.72 3.61
N GLY A 33 -5.55 6.75 3.78
CA GLY A 33 -5.39 5.66 4.72
C GLY A 33 -6.57 4.71 4.69
N ASP A 34 -6.42 3.57 5.34
CA ASP A 34 -7.53 2.67 5.64
C ASP A 34 -7.34 1.95 6.97
N TRP A 35 -8.46 1.55 7.56
CA TRP A 35 -8.46 0.74 8.78
C TRP A 35 -8.16 -0.72 8.43
N VAL A 36 -7.20 -1.32 9.13
CA VAL A 36 -6.90 -2.76 8.99
C VAL A 36 -8.12 -3.59 9.38
N ASP A 37 -8.81 -3.18 10.44
CA ASP A 37 -10.11 -3.70 10.85
C ASP A 37 -11.06 -2.51 11.01
N SER A 38 -12.03 -2.40 10.10
CA SER A 38 -13.01 -1.30 10.09
C SER A 38 -13.97 -1.30 11.27
N LYS A 39 -14.11 -2.43 11.98
CA LYS A 39 -14.97 -2.57 13.17
C LYS A 39 -14.21 -2.21 14.44
N ARG A 40 -12.96 -2.66 14.58
CA ARG A 40 -12.14 -2.40 15.78
C ARG A 40 -11.42 -1.06 15.74
N LYS A 41 -11.05 -0.56 14.55
CA LYS A 41 -10.31 0.71 14.34
C LYS A 41 -9.07 0.87 15.23
N GLU A 42 -8.38 -0.24 15.52
CA GLU A 42 -7.18 -0.24 16.38
C GLU A 42 -5.89 0.03 15.59
N LYS A 43 -5.88 -0.29 14.30
CA LYS A 43 -4.73 -0.13 13.39
C LYS A 43 -5.19 0.52 12.09
N CYS A 44 -4.46 1.54 11.66
CA CYS A 44 -4.72 2.29 10.44
C CYS A 44 -3.45 2.28 9.58
N HIS A 45 -3.57 1.97 8.30
CA HIS A 45 -2.56 2.32 7.33
C HIS A 45 -2.68 3.80 7.00
N VAL A 46 -1.56 4.48 6.83
CA VAL A 46 -1.51 5.87 6.37
C VAL A 46 -0.64 5.91 5.13
N PHE A 47 -1.16 6.53 4.08
CA PHE A 47 -0.60 6.48 2.73
C PHE A 47 0.04 7.81 2.36
N TRP A 48 1.31 7.74 1.97
CA TRP A 48 2.05 8.88 1.43
C TRP A 48 1.73 9.03 -0.06
N ASN A 49 1.68 7.89 -0.75
CA ASN A 49 1.05 7.71 -2.04
C ASN A 49 -0.13 6.77 -1.88
N THR A 50 -1.27 7.12 -2.45
CA THR A 50 -2.48 6.30 -2.44
C THR A 50 -2.27 5.00 -3.24
N PRO A 51 -3.06 3.93 -2.98
CA PRO A 51 -2.99 2.71 -3.78
C PRO A 51 -3.17 2.94 -5.29
N SER A 52 -3.98 3.94 -5.68
CA SER A 52 -4.16 4.30 -7.10
C SER A 52 -2.90 4.91 -7.70
N GLN A 53 -2.21 5.80 -6.97
CA GLN A 53 -0.95 6.37 -7.44
C GLN A 53 0.13 5.29 -7.57
N TRP A 54 0.16 4.34 -6.64
CA TRP A 54 1.05 3.18 -6.74
C TRP A 54 0.71 2.31 -7.95
N ALA A 55 -0.56 2.07 -8.22
CA ALA A 55 -1.00 1.33 -9.41
C ALA A 55 -0.45 1.98 -10.69
N ASP A 56 -0.55 3.31 -10.80
CA ASP A 56 -0.03 4.06 -11.95
C ASP A 56 1.50 3.94 -12.06
N ILE A 57 2.23 4.08 -10.94
CA ILE A 57 3.70 3.97 -10.89
C ILE A 57 4.17 2.57 -11.32
N ILE A 58 3.56 1.52 -10.77
CA ILE A 58 3.91 0.12 -11.06
C ILE A 58 3.62 -0.21 -12.52
N LEU A 59 2.48 0.24 -13.03
CA LEU A 59 2.10 0.02 -14.42
C LEU A 59 3.01 0.78 -15.38
N ALA A 60 3.38 2.03 -15.07
CA ALA A 60 4.32 2.82 -15.86
C ALA A 60 5.67 2.10 -15.97
N TRP A 61 6.21 1.65 -14.82
CA TRP A 61 7.43 0.83 -14.78
C TRP A 61 7.32 -0.39 -15.70
N ALA A 62 6.25 -1.18 -15.59
CA ALA A 62 6.09 -2.40 -16.39
C ALA A 62 6.07 -2.13 -17.91
N ASN A 63 5.52 -0.98 -18.33
CA ASN A 63 5.52 -0.57 -19.73
C ASN A 63 6.90 -0.08 -20.18
N GLU A 64 7.61 0.67 -19.33
CA GLU A 64 8.93 1.26 -19.64
C GLU A 64 10.04 0.19 -19.71
N THR A 65 9.96 -0.86 -18.89
CA THR A 65 10.93 -1.96 -18.88
C THR A 65 10.63 -3.06 -19.90
N GLY A 66 9.49 -3.01 -20.58
CA GLY A 66 9.02 -4.08 -21.47
C GLY A 66 8.58 -5.35 -20.71
N SER A 67 8.28 -5.23 -19.42
CA SER A 67 7.84 -6.30 -18.52
C SER A 67 6.36 -6.70 -18.72
N THR A 68 5.70 -6.17 -19.75
CA THR A 68 4.35 -6.60 -20.18
C THR A 68 4.36 -8.06 -20.63
N ASN A 69 3.29 -8.81 -20.35
CA ASN A 69 3.19 -10.26 -20.56
C ASN A 69 4.14 -11.14 -19.73
N THR A 70 4.83 -10.58 -18.73
CA THR A 70 5.66 -11.32 -17.79
C THR A 70 4.92 -11.55 -16.46
N VAL A 71 5.25 -12.66 -15.80
CA VAL A 71 4.77 -13.00 -14.45
C VAL A 71 5.85 -12.62 -13.44
N TYR A 72 5.46 -11.95 -12.37
CA TYR A 72 6.30 -11.66 -11.21
C TYR A 72 5.63 -12.16 -9.94
N THR A 73 6.42 -12.61 -8.99
CA THR A 73 5.97 -12.82 -7.61
C THR A 73 5.86 -11.49 -6.88
N LEU A 74 5.06 -11.44 -5.81
CA LEU A 74 4.99 -10.22 -4.98
C LEU A 74 6.34 -9.91 -4.32
N TYR A 75 7.08 -10.96 -3.94
CA TYR A 75 8.42 -10.84 -3.37
C TYR A 75 9.38 -10.15 -4.33
N GLU A 76 9.41 -10.55 -5.61
CA GLU A 76 10.27 -9.92 -6.62
C GLU A 76 10.00 -8.43 -6.79
N LEU A 77 8.74 -7.99 -6.66
CA LEU A 77 8.36 -6.59 -6.80
C LEU A 77 8.66 -5.75 -5.55
N CYS A 78 8.48 -6.31 -4.34
CA CYS A 78 8.68 -5.59 -3.08
C CYS A 78 10.14 -5.59 -2.61
N GLU A 79 10.80 -6.75 -2.67
CA GLU A 79 12.08 -7.02 -1.99
C GLU A 79 13.15 -7.63 -2.90
N GLY A 80 12.79 -8.09 -4.11
CA GLY A 80 13.73 -8.67 -5.07
C GLY A 80 14.46 -7.63 -5.93
N ASP A 81 15.44 -8.10 -6.72
CA ASP A 81 16.25 -7.26 -7.62
C ASP A 81 15.41 -6.44 -8.61
N THR A 82 14.24 -6.96 -9.00
CA THR A 82 13.29 -6.31 -9.91
C THR A 82 12.74 -5.00 -9.34
N GLY A 83 12.53 -4.93 -8.02
CA GLY A 83 12.07 -3.72 -7.34
C GLY A 83 13.19 -2.72 -7.06
N SER A 84 14.47 -3.13 -7.11
CA SER A 84 15.57 -2.27 -6.69
C SER A 84 15.83 -1.12 -7.68
N GLY A 85 15.93 0.10 -7.16
CA GLY A 85 16.07 1.32 -7.97
C GLY A 85 14.76 1.82 -8.61
N THR A 86 13.62 1.15 -8.34
CA THR A 86 12.30 1.61 -8.78
C THR A 86 11.69 2.58 -7.77
N ALA A 87 10.66 3.32 -8.21
CA ALA A 87 9.92 4.22 -7.31
C ALA A 87 9.13 3.47 -6.20
N PHE A 88 8.93 2.16 -6.34
CA PHE A 88 8.19 1.31 -5.40
C PHE A 88 9.08 0.33 -4.62
N GLU A 89 10.41 0.52 -4.65
CA GLU A 89 11.34 -0.23 -3.80
C GLU A 89 10.94 -0.11 -2.32
N GLY A 90 10.78 -1.25 -1.63
CA GLY A 90 10.37 -1.27 -0.22
C GLY A 90 8.90 -0.91 0.02
N ILE A 91 8.05 -0.91 -1.01
CA ILE A 91 6.60 -0.86 -0.83
C ILE A 91 6.16 -2.04 0.04
N SER A 92 5.32 -1.80 1.04
CA SER A 92 4.75 -2.90 1.83
C SER A 92 3.87 -3.78 0.95
N GLU A 93 3.94 -5.09 1.10
CA GLU A 93 3.14 -6.06 0.35
C GLU A 93 1.63 -5.75 0.42
N ALA A 94 1.11 -5.37 1.58
CA ALA A 94 -0.29 -4.98 1.74
C ALA A 94 -0.70 -3.78 0.85
N LEU A 95 0.21 -2.83 0.61
CA LEU A 95 -0.04 -1.68 -0.25
C LEU A 95 0.15 -2.04 -1.74
N LEU A 96 1.13 -2.89 -2.06
CA LEU A 96 1.31 -3.46 -3.38
C LEU A 96 0.04 -4.21 -3.81
N LEU A 97 -0.47 -5.11 -2.97
CA LEU A 97 -1.71 -5.85 -3.23
C LEU A 97 -2.89 -4.93 -3.50
N LYS A 98 -3.06 -3.85 -2.73
CA LYS A 98 -4.12 -2.86 -2.97
C LYS A 98 -3.97 -2.18 -4.33
N ALA A 99 -2.74 -1.83 -4.73
CA ALA A 99 -2.46 -1.24 -6.03
C ALA A 99 -2.72 -2.24 -7.18
N LEU A 100 -2.25 -3.49 -7.06
CA LEU A 100 -2.47 -4.52 -8.07
C LEU A 100 -3.95 -4.88 -8.22
N ASN A 101 -4.73 -4.89 -7.14
CA ASN A 101 -6.19 -5.06 -7.20
C ASN A 101 -6.88 -3.96 -8.02
N ILE A 102 -6.36 -2.73 -8.00
CA ILE A 102 -6.88 -1.63 -8.84
C ILE A 102 -6.57 -1.92 -10.31
N LEU A 103 -5.34 -2.35 -10.61
CA LEU A 103 -4.93 -2.71 -11.97
C LEU A 103 -5.70 -3.92 -12.51
N GLU A 104 -6.00 -4.91 -11.67
CA GLU A 104 -6.76 -6.11 -12.06
C GLU A 104 -8.20 -5.73 -12.44
N LYS A 105 -8.85 -4.88 -11.64
CA LYS A 105 -10.18 -4.32 -11.98
C LYS A 105 -10.16 -3.51 -13.28
N ALA A 106 -9.03 -2.89 -13.61
CA ALA A 106 -8.81 -2.20 -14.87
C ALA A 106 -8.35 -3.13 -16.03
N SER A 107 -8.27 -4.44 -15.80
CA SER A 107 -7.79 -5.44 -16.76
C SER A 107 -6.38 -5.16 -17.30
N ARG A 108 -5.52 -4.56 -16.47
CA ARG A 108 -4.10 -4.28 -16.78
C ARG A 108 -3.16 -5.35 -16.23
N VAL A 109 -3.61 -6.11 -15.25
CA VAL A 109 -2.90 -7.26 -14.68
C VAL A 109 -3.88 -8.38 -14.39
N ALA A 110 -3.37 -9.59 -14.18
CA ALA A 110 -4.09 -10.72 -13.61
C ALA A 110 -3.35 -11.21 -12.36
N LEU A 111 -4.04 -11.26 -11.21
CA LEU A 111 -3.45 -11.80 -9.99
C LEU A 111 -3.42 -13.33 -10.04
N LEU A 112 -2.33 -13.90 -9.56
CA LEU A 112 -2.11 -15.33 -9.47
C LEU A 112 -2.15 -15.73 -8.01
N SER A 113 -3.10 -16.59 -7.67
CA SER A 113 -3.29 -17.09 -6.31
C SER A 113 -2.93 -18.56 -6.18
N GLN A 114 -2.29 -18.89 -5.06
CA GLN A 114 -2.01 -20.25 -4.64
C GLN A 114 -2.52 -20.43 -3.20
N ASP A 115 -3.23 -21.52 -2.94
CA ASP A 115 -3.81 -21.84 -1.61
C ASP A 115 -4.68 -20.74 -0.98
N GLY A 116 -5.27 -19.88 -1.82
CA GLY A 116 -6.14 -18.78 -1.40
C GLY A 116 -5.40 -17.47 -1.10
N GLU A 117 -4.08 -17.44 -1.24
CA GLU A 117 -3.24 -16.25 -1.10
C GLU A 117 -2.73 -15.80 -2.48
N VAL A 118 -2.58 -14.49 -2.68
CA VAL A 118 -2.03 -13.94 -3.92
C VAL A 118 -0.52 -14.01 -3.81
N GLU A 119 0.11 -14.80 -4.69
CA GLU A 119 1.55 -15.03 -4.69
C GLU A 119 2.26 -14.30 -5.84
N GLY A 120 1.51 -13.96 -6.90
CA GLY A 120 2.08 -13.30 -8.06
C GLY A 120 1.09 -12.51 -8.89
N VAL A 121 1.63 -11.88 -9.92
CA VAL A 121 0.90 -11.03 -10.85
C VAL A 121 1.45 -11.20 -12.26
N LYS A 122 0.55 -11.30 -13.23
CA LYS A 122 0.89 -11.21 -14.65
C LYS A 122 0.49 -9.83 -15.17
N PHE A 123 1.44 -9.09 -15.73
CA PHE A 123 1.14 -7.84 -16.44
C PHE A 123 0.59 -8.16 -17.84
N LEU A 124 -0.50 -7.49 -18.24
CA LEU A 124 -1.22 -7.73 -19.51
C LEU A 124 -0.83 -6.71 -20.59
#